data_AF-A0A6G3S813-F1
#
_entry.id   AF-A0A6G3S813-F1
#
_cell.length_a   1.000
_cell.length_b   1.000
_cell.length_c   1.000
_cell.angle_alpha   90.00
_cell.angle_beta   90.00
_cell.angle_gamma   90.00
#
_symmetry.space_group_name_H-M   'P 1'
#
loop_
_entity.id
_entity.type
_entity.pdbx_description
1 polymer ?
#
loop_
_entity_poly.entity_id
_entity_poly.type
_entity_poly.pdbx_seq_one_letter_code
_entity_poly.pdbx_strand_id
1 'polypeptide(L)' 'MDALRTREEIDRCLRCYRHWERRFLAAPTNATVRARFESTVAALCAATGERCGREAAAAAERRLRAGPRPARVVTSSAV' A
#
# COMPACT_ATOMS: atom_id res chain seq x y z
N MET A 1 15.35 -6.56 -10.00
CA MET A 1 14.25 -7.53 -9.84
C MET A 1 13.25 -7.06 -8.77
N ASP A 2 13.10 -5.74 -8.60
CA ASP A 2 12.61 -5.19 -7.32
C ASP A 2 11.18 -4.63 -7.40
N ALA A 3 10.76 -4.15 -8.57
CA ALA A 3 9.46 -3.51 -8.73
C ALA A 3 8.26 -4.45 -8.48
N LEU A 4 8.39 -5.73 -8.81
CA LEU A 4 7.35 -6.73 -8.58
C LEU A 4 7.25 -7.09 -7.09
N ARG A 5 8.40 -7.29 -6.43
CA ARG A 5 8.48 -7.53 -4.98
C ARG A 5 7.88 -6.36 -4.19
N THR A 6 8.20 -5.12 -4.53
CA THR A 6 7.60 -3.94 -3.90
C THR A 6 6.08 -3.89 -4.12
N ARG A 7 5.59 -4.26 -5.31
CA ARG A 7 4.15 -4.24 -5.60
C ARG A 7 3.39 -5.31 -4.81
N GLU A 8 3.92 -6.53 -4.75
CA GLU A 8 3.35 -7.62 -3.97
C GLU A 8 3.34 -7.30 -2.46
N GLU A 9 4.39 -6.62 -1.99
CA GLU A 9 4.48 -6.15 -0.61
C GLU A 9 3.44 -5.06 -0.32
N ILE A 10 3.30 -4.06 -1.20
CA ILE A 10 2.27 -3.02 -1.10
C ILE A 10 0.86 -3.63 -1.09
N ASP A 11 0.60 -4.60 -1.96
CA ASP A 11 -0.67 -5.31 -2.08
C ASP A 11 -0.99 -6.14 -0.82
N ARG A 12 0.01 -6.83 -0.26
CA ARG A 12 -0.11 -7.54 1.02
C ARG A 12 -0.41 -6.58 2.17
N CYS A 13 0.34 -5.48 2.27
CA CYS A 13 0.14 -4.46 3.31
C CYS A 13 -1.27 -3.85 3.21
N LEU A 14 -1.75 -3.57 2.00
CA LEU A 14 -3.08 -2.99 1.77
C LEU A 14 -4.20 -3.95 2.21
N ARG A 15 -4.09 -5.25 1.89
CA ARG A 15 -5.05 -6.25 2.38
C ARG A 15 -5.07 -6.34 3.89
N CYS A 16 -3.90 -6.39 4.53
CA CYS A 16 -3.79 -6.39 5.99
C CYS A 16 -4.42 -5.13 6.59
N TYR A 17 -4.16 -3.96 6.01
CA TYR A 17 -4.72 -2.68 6.46
C TYR A 17 -6.25 -2.71 6.44
N ARG A 18 -6.86 -3.09 5.31
CA ARG A 18 -8.33 -3.17 5.20
C ARG A 18 -8.96 -4.19 6.15
N HIS A 19 -8.28 -5.30 6.40
CA HIS A 19 -8.73 -6.30 7.37
C HIS A 19 -8.76 -5.75 8.79
N TRP A 20 -7.68 -5.08 9.22
CA TRP A 20 -7.59 -4.50 10.55
C TRP A 20 -8.41 -3.22 10.70
N GLU A 21 -8.59 -2.43 9.66
CA GLU A 21 -9.49 -1.28 9.62
C GLU A 21 -10.92 -1.71 9.96
N ARG A 22 -11.44 -2.75 9.30
CA ARG A 22 -12.76 -3.31 9.62
C ARG A 22 -12.87 -3.78 11.06
N ARG A 23 -11.84 -4.45 11.59
CA ARG A 23 -11.84 -4.91 12.99
C ARG A 23 -11.77 -3.76 13.99
N PHE A 24 -10.97 -2.73 13.70
CA PHE A 24 -10.85 -1.55 14.55
C PHE A 24 -12.16 -0.76 14.60
N LEU A 25 -12.85 -0.62 13.46
CA LEU A 25 -14.18 -0.01 13.40
C LEU A 25 -15.23 -0.84 14.17
N ALA A 26 -15.12 -2.16 14.18
CA ALA A 26 -16.05 -3.04 14.92
C ALA A 26 -15.78 -3.09 16.43
N ALA A 27 -14.52 -2.95 16.86
CA ALA A 27 -14.12 -3.05 18.26
C ALA A 27 -12.98 -2.06 18.61
N PRO A 28 -13.24 -0.75 18.65
CA PRO A 28 -12.20 0.27 18.83
C PRO A 28 -11.55 0.26 20.21
N THR A 29 -12.24 -0.28 21.22
CA THR A 29 -11.73 -0.41 22.60
C THR A 29 -10.86 -1.65 22.82
N ASN A 30 -10.78 -2.55 21.83
CA ASN A 30 -9.93 -3.73 21.92
C ASN A 30 -8.46 -3.35 21.66
N ALA A 31 -7.65 -3.35 22.71
CA ALA A 31 -6.25 -2.95 22.67
C ALA A 31 -5.40 -3.80 21.69
N THR A 32 -5.68 -5.09 21.56
CA THR A 32 -4.98 -5.97 20.60
C THR A 32 -5.30 -5.59 19.16
N VAL A 33 -6.57 -5.28 18.87
CA VAL A 33 -7.00 -4.82 17.54
C VAL A 33 -6.34 -3.48 17.21
N ARG A 34 -6.30 -2.55 18.17
CA ARG A 34 -5.64 -1.25 18.04
C ARG A 34 -4.16 -1.39 17.73
N ALA A 35 -3.41 -2.16 18.53
CA ALA A 35 -1.98 -2.36 18.32
C ALA A 35 -1.67 -3.00 16.95
N ARG A 36 -2.49 -3.97 16.52
CA ARG A 36 -2.34 -4.60 15.20
C ARG A 36 -2.67 -3.65 14.06
N PHE A 37 -3.69 -2.82 14.22
CA PHE A 37 -4.02 -1.78 13.25
C PHE A 37 -2.91 -0.74 13.11
N GLU A 38 -2.40 -0.22 14.23
CA GLU A 38 -1.28 0.73 14.27
C GLU A 38 0.00 0.17 13.63
N SER A 39 0.36 -1.09 13.94
CA SER A 39 1.49 -1.77 13.31
C SER A 39 1.31 -1.93 11.80
N THR A 40 0.09 -2.21 11.34
CA THR A 40 -0.22 -2.35 9.91
C THR A 40 -0.16 -1.00 9.20
N VAL A 41 -0.62 0.08 9.84
CA VAL A 41 -0.48 1.45 9.35
C VAL A 41 0.98 1.83 9.19
N ALA A 42 1.82 1.53 10.18
CA ALA A 42 3.25 1.81 10.12
C ALA A 42 3.94 1.09 8.94
N ALA A 43 3.63 -0.19 8.73
CA ALA A 43 4.17 -0.96 7.61
C ALA A 43 3.72 -0.39 6.25
N LEU A 44 2.44 0.00 6.12
CA LEU A 44 1.93 0.58 4.88
C LEU A 44 2.55 1.95 4.60
N CYS A 45 2.68 2.81 5.61
CA CYS A 45 3.37 4.09 5.49
C CYS A 45 4.82 3.92 5.04
N ALA A 46 5.56 2.94 5.59
CA ALA A 46 6.93 2.65 5.17
C ALA A 46 7.01 2.17 3.70
N ALA A 47 6.07 1.34 3.27
CA ALA A 47 6.02 0.84 1.88
C ALA A 47 5.62 1.94 0.87
N THR A 48 4.81 2.92 1.29
CA THR A 48 4.31 3.97 0.40
C THR A 48 5.14 5.25 0.46
N GLY A 49 5.82 5.54 1.57
CA GLY A 49 6.48 6.81 1.85
C GLY A 49 5.53 7.91 2.35
N GLU A 50 4.30 7.55 2.72
CA GLU A 50 3.28 8.50 3.17
C GLU A 50 3.27 8.59 4.70
N ARG A 51 2.73 9.70 5.24
CA ARG A 51 2.79 9.95 6.69
C ARG A 51 1.57 9.43 7.45
N CYS A 52 0.43 9.27 6.79
CA CYS A 52 -0.80 8.75 7.40
C CYS A 52 -1.29 7.47 6.72
N GLY A 53 -1.90 6.56 7.49
CA GLY A 53 -2.41 5.29 6.95
C GLY A 53 -3.46 5.45 5.84
N ARG A 54 -4.26 6.52 5.88
CA ARG A 54 -5.26 6.82 4.84
C ARG A 54 -4.60 7.28 3.53
N GLU A 55 -3.61 8.17 3.63
CA GLU A 55 -2.81 8.64 2.49
C GLU A 55 -2.01 7.48 1.89
N ALA A 56 -1.43 6.65 2.76
CA ALA A 56 -0.73 5.43 2.40
C ALA A 56 -1.63 4.45 1.63
N ALA A 57 -2.85 4.20 2.10
CA ALA A 57 -3.82 3.36 1.40
C ALA A 57 -4.18 3.93 0.02
N ALA A 58 -4.44 5.24 -0.08
CA ALA A 58 -4.72 5.87 -1.36
C ALA A 58 -3.51 5.81 -2.32
N ALA A 59 -2.29 6.02 -1.83
CA ALA A 59 -1.07 5.92 -2.61
C ALA A 59 -0.81 4.47 -3.08
N ALA A 60 -1.05 3.49 -2.22
CA ALA A 60 -0.98 2.07 -2.56
C ALA A 60 -1.96 1.72 -3.69
N GLU A 61 -3.23 2.13 -3.56
CA GLU A 61 -4.25 1.92 -4.58
C GLU A 61 -3.87 2.56 -5.92
N ARG A 62 -3.34 3.79 -5.92
CA ARG A 62 -2.82 4.45 -7.13
C ARG A 62 -1.66 3.68 -7.76
N ARG A 63 -0.69 3.21 -6.98
CA ARG A 63 0.45 2.42 -7.48
C ARG A 63 0.01 1.09 -8.07
N LEU A 64 -0.96 0.42 -7.44
CA LEU A 64 -1.48 -0.86 -7.93
C LEU A 64 -2.29 -0.70 -9.23
N ARG A 65 -3.03 0.42 -9.37
CA ARG A 65 -3.80 0.79 -10.57
C ARG A 65 -2.93 1.25 -11.74
N ALA A 66 -1.83 1.96 -11.48
CA ALA A 66 -0.91 2.43 -12.51
C ALA A 66 -0.22 1.28 -13.27
N GLY A 67 -0.32 0.05 -12.74
CA GLY A 67 0.36 -1.12 -13.29
C GLY A 67 1.88 -0.99 -13.21
N PRO A 68 2.65 -2.04 -13.55
CA PRO A 68 4.04 -1.83 -13.90
C PRO A 68 4.04 -0.88 -15.11
N ARG A 69 4.53 0.34 -14.92
CA ARG A 69 4.71 1.29 -16.02
C ARG A 69 5.50 0.55 -17.11
N PRO A 70 4.94 0.29 -18.31
CA PRO A 70 5.73 -0.28 -19.37
C PRO A 70 6.89 0.69 -19.57
N ALA A 71 8.12 0.17 -19.50
CA ALA A 71 9.30 0.96 -19.83
C ALA A 71 8.99 1.65 -21.14
N ARG A 72 8.95 2.99 -21.12
CA ARG A 72 8.57 3.79 -22.28
C ARG A 72 9.61 3.46 -23.35
N VAL A 73 9.28 2.58 -24.28
CA VAL A 73 10.09 2.38 -25.47
C VAL A 73 9.93 3.68 -26.25
N VAL A 74 10.85 4.61 -26.03
CA VAL A 74 11.09 5.68 -26.98
C VAL A 74 11.71 4.99 -28.18
N THR A 75 10.87 4.54 -29.11
CA THR A 75 11.32 4.39 -30.49
C THR A 75 11.42 5.80 -31.04
N SER A 76 12.64 6.34 -30.98
CA SER A 76 13.02 7.50 -31.75
C SER A 76 12.97 7.10 -33.23
N SER A 77 11.83 7.32 -33.89
CA SER A 77 11.78 7.33 -35.36
C SER A 77 12.28 8.69 -35.83
N ALA A 78 13.54 8.73 -36.21
CA ALA A 78 14.03 9.71 -37.16
C ALA A 78 13.49 9.34 -38.54
N VAL A 79 12.74 10.25 -39.16
CA VAL A 79 12.60 10.40 -40.61
C VAL A 79 12.67 11.88 -40.93
#